data_AF-A0A328NLH6-F1
#
_entry.id   AF-A0A328NLH6-F1
#
_cell.length_a   1.000
_cell.length_b   1.000
_cell.length_c   1.000
_cell.angle_alpha   90.00
_cell.angle_beta   90.00
_cell.angle_gamma   90.00
#
_symmetry.space_group_name_H-M   'P 1'
#
loop_
_entity.id
_entity.type
_entity.pdbx_description
1 polymer ?
#
loop_
_entity_poly.entity_id
_entity_poly.type
_entity_poly.pdbx_seq_one_letter_code
_entity_poly.pdbx_strand_id
1 'polypeptide(L)'
;MAGTVIRAGHVRRSAFIILAYTGYRYMLPGMAEAPLREPTFLVLTALAEAPMHGYAVIEDVLRISDGRVRLRAGTLYAVLDRLRADGLIEVEREEVVQSRLRRYYRLTALGARRLAEEASRLRHNADAARVRLRRSGLLTDGGAA
;
A
#
# COMPACT_ATOMS: atom_id res chain seq x y z
N MET A 1 63.82 23.31 -12.29
CA MET A 1 63.70 22.27 -11.25
C MET A 1 62.23 22.10 -10.90
N ALA A 2 61.74 20.85 -10.93
CA ALA A 2 60.50 20.28 -10.35
C ALA A 2 59.22 21.14 -10.40
N GLY A 3 58.16 20.83 -11.14
CA GLY A 3 57.62 19.51 -11.43
C GLY A 3 56.64 19.11 -10.32
N THR A 4 55.36 19.43 -10.47
CA THR A 4 54.28 18.68 -9.79
C THR A 4 53.10 18.60 -10.75
N VAL A 5 53.05 17.44 -11.40
CA VAL A 5 51.94 16.95 -12.22
C VAL A 5 50.94 16.32 -11.24
N ILE A 6 49.71 16.84 -11.17
CA ILE A 6 48.58 16.10 -10.63
C ILE A 6 47.72 15.66 -11.81
N ARG A 7 47.70 14.35 -12.05
CA ARG A 7 46.86 13.68 -13.03
C ARG A 7 45.82 12.83 -12.29
N ALA A 8 44.69 12.65 -12.97
CA ALA A 8 43.67 11.62 -12.78
C ALA A 8 42.56 11.89 -11.75
N GLY A 9 41.31 11.79 -12.20
CA GLY A 9 40.18 11.65 -11.26
C GLY A 9 38.79 11.94 -11.82
N HIS A 10 38.34 11.11 -12.76
CA HIS A 10 36.92 10.80 -13.01
C HIS A 10 35.95 11.90 -13.47
N VAL A 11 35.53 11.70 -14.73
CA VAL A 11 34.27 12.12 -15.33
C VAL A 11 33.11 11.85 -14.35
N ARG A 12 32.47 12.91 -13.85
CA ARG A 12 31.18 12.84 -13.14
C ARG A 12 30.06 12.45 -14.12
N ARG A 13 29.97 11.17 -14.47
CA ARG A 13 28.74 10.56 -14.98
C ARG A 13 27.86 10.21 -13.79
N SER A 14 27.01 11.12 -13.32
CA SER A 14 25.83 10.80 -12.48
C SER A 14 25.08 12.09 -12.14
N ALA A 15 24.25 12.58 -13.05
CA ALA A 15 23.30 13.66 -12.77
C ALA A 15 22.03 13.54 -13.64
N PHE A 16 21.51 12.33 -13.85
CA PHE A 16 20.37 12.13 -14.75
C PHE A 16 19.20 11.27 -14.20
N ILE A 17 19.15 10.89 -12.92
CA ILE A 17 18.08 9.99 -12.42
C ILE A 17 17.31 10.48 -11.18
N ILE A 18 17.66 11.61 -10.54
CA ILE A 18 17.07 11.94 -9.22
C ILE A 18 15.93 12.99 -9.25
N LEU A 19 15.54 13.54 -10.40
CA LEU A 19 14.47 14.57 -10.47
C LEU A 19 13.17 14.15 -11.15
N ALA A 20 12.85 12.85 -11.20
CA ALA A 20 11.61 12.37 -11.83
C ALA A 20 10.65 11.59 -10.92
N TYR A 21 10.97 11.35 -9.63
CA TYR A 21 10.21 10.36 -8.85
C TYR A 21 9.10 10.88 -7.91
N THR A 22 8.93 12.20 -7.77
CA THR A 22 7.90 12.73 -6.84
C THR A 22 6.81 13.55 -7.54
N GLY A 23 7.03 14.00 -8.79
CA GLY A 23 6.18 15.03 -9.42
C GLY A 23 5.31 14.59 -10.61
N TYR A 24 5.54 13.44 -11.24
CA TYR A 24 4.83 13.07 -12.48
C TYR A 24 3.63 12.13 -12.30
N ARG A 25 3.21 11.84 -11.07
CA ARG A 25 2.04 10.97 -10.81
C ARG A 25 0.69 11.71 -10.97
N TYR A 26 0.69 12.98 -11.37
CA TYR A 26 -0.53 13.70 -11.70
C TYR A 26 -0.52 14.08 -13.18
N MET A 27 -1.56 13.62 -13.88
CA MET A 27 -1.92 13.87 -15.29
C MET A 27 -1.58 12.77 -16.32
N LEU A 28 -2.10 11.56 -16.11
CA LEU A 28 -2.59 10.68 -17.19
C LEU A 28 -3.89 9.98 -16.73
N PRO A 29 -5.09 10.47 -17.12
CA PRO A 29 -6.31 9.71 -16.90
C PRO A 29 -6.30 8.51 -17.87
N GLY A 30 -6.18 7.29 -17.34
CA GLY A 30 -6.31 6.06 -18.14
C GLY A 30 -5.27 4.97 -17.91
N MET A 31 -4.20 5.21 -17.14
CA MET A 31 -3.38 4.10 -16.65
C MET A 31 -4.10 3.47 -15.46
N ALA A 32 -4.62 2.25 -15.62
CA ALA A 32 -5.13 1.47 -14.51
C ALA A 32 -4.06 1.42 -13.42
N GLU A 33 -4.31 2.13 -12.33
CA GLU A 33 -3.36 2.30 -11.24
C GLU A 33 -2.97 0.90 -10.72
N ALA A 34 -1.67 0.64 -10.60
CA ALA A 34 -1.15 -0.72 -10.37
C ALA A 34 -1.82 -1.41 -9.18
N PRO A 35 -2.07 -2.74 -9.26
CA PRO A 35 -2.59 -3.53 -8.16
C PRO A 35 -2.08 -3.16 -6.78
N LEU A 36 -3.00 -2.98 -5.83
CA LEU A 36 -2.60 -2.81 -4.43
C LEU A 36 -1.94 -4.10 -3.95
N ARG A 37 -0.83 -3.94 -3.23
CA ARG A 37 -0.23 -5.05 -2.50
C ARG A 37 -1.16 -5.45 -1.36
N GLU A 38 -1.20 -6.74 -1.03
CA GLU A 38 -2.09 -7.25 0.02
C GLU A 38 -2.00 -6.47 1.35
N PRO A 39 -0.80 -6.16 1.91
CA PRO A 39 -0.73 -5.34 3.13
C PRO A 39 -1.38 -3.97 3.00
N THR A 40 -1.26 -3.32 1.85
CA THR A 40 -1.82 -1.99 1.60
C THR A 40 -3.33 -2.05 1.43
N PHE A 41 -3.84 -3.06 0.71
CA PHE A 41 -5.28 -3.32 0.60
C PHE A 41 -5.90 -3.54 1.98
N LEU A 42 -5.27 -4.35 2.82
CA LEU A 42 -5.76 -4.65 4.17
C LEU A 42 -5.70 -3.43 5.11
N VAL A 43 -4.66 -2.59 5.02
CA VAL A 43 -4.61 -1.33 5.79
C VAL A 43 -5.75 -0.39 5.40
N LEU A 44 -6.04 -0.23 4.10
CA LEU A 44 -7.19 0.57 3.66
C LEU A 44 -8.51 -0.06 4.10
N THR A 45 -8.60 -1.39 4.08
CA THR A 45 -9.78 -2.14 4.53
C THR A 45 -10.05 -1.90 6.02
N ALA A 46 -9.02 -1.96 6.87
CA ALA A 46 -9.14 -1.66 8.30
C ALA A 46 -9.66 -0.23 8.55
N LEU A 47 -9.15 0.75 7.78
CA LEU A 47 -9.56 2.15 7.90
C LEU A 47 -10.93 2.48 7.29
N ALA A 48 -11.56 1.53 6.59
CA ALA A 48 -12.86 1.74 5.95
C ALA A 48 -14.02 1.75 6.94
N GLU A 49 -13.88 1.07 8.09
CA GLU A 49 -14.92 1.00 9.11
C GLU A 49 -14.93 2.24 10.01
N ALA A 50 -13.75 2.68 10.46
CA ALA A 50 -13.60 3.87 11.31
C ALA A 50 -12.16 4.42 11.27
N PRO A 51 -11.94 5.67 11.70
CA PRO A 51 -10.60 6.18 11.92
C PRO A 51 -9.86 5.41 13.02
N MET A 52 -8.60 5.02 12.76
CA MET A 52 -7.81 4.18 13.68
C MET A 52 -6.40 4.72 13.89
N HIS A 53 -5.87 4.51 15.10
CA HIS A 53 -4.45 4.72 15.36
C HIS A 53 -3.62 3.51 14.90
N GLY A 54 -2.33 3.71 14.69
CA GLY A 54 -1.46 2.68 14.08
C GLY A 54 -1.53 1.29 14.73
N TYR A 55 -1.56 1.19 16.06
CA TYR A 55 -1.65 -0.11 16.74
C TYR A 55 -2.98 -0.86 16.44
N ALA A 56 -4.11 -0.17 16.45
CA ALA A 56 -5.41 -0.75 16.11
C ALA A 56 -5.44 -1.24 14.65
N VAL A 57 -4.78 -0.53 13.73
CA VAL A 57 -4.63 -1.00 12.34
C VAL A 57 -3.85 -2.30 12.27
N ILE A 58 -2.79 -2.48 13.08
CA ILE A 58 -2.03 -3.75 13.10
C ILE A 58 -2.91 -4.90 13.57
N GLU A 59 -3.65 -4.70 14.66
CA GLU A 59 -4.54 -5.72 15.23
C GLU A 59 -5.66 -6.07 14.25
N ASP A 60 -6.26 -5.07 13.61
CA ASP A 60 -7.35 -5.30 12.68
C ASP A 60 -6.87 -6.00 11.40
N VAL A 61 -5.72 -5.60 10.84
CA VAL A 61 -5.10 -6.30 9.69
C VAL A 61 -4.81 -7.76 10.01
N LEU A 62 -4.34 -8.05 11.22
CA LEU A 62 -4.12 -9.43 11.66
C LEU A 62 -5.44 -10.21 11.69
N ARG A 63 -6.50 -9.60 12.21
CA ARG A 63 -7.84 -10.19 12.32
C ARG A 63 -8.47 -10.46 10.95
N ILE A 64 -8.57 -9.45 10.08
CA ILE A 64 -9.22 -9.58 8.76
C ILE A 64 -8.46 -10.51 7.80
N SER A 65 -7.18 -10.77 8.07
CA SER A 65 -6.35 -11.68 7.27
C SER A 65 -6.29 -13.10 7.82
N ASP A 66 -7.02 -13.41 8.88
CA ASP A 66 -6.94 -14.68 9.62
C ASP A 66 -5.49 -15.02 10.02
N GLY A 67 -4.75 -14.02 10.47
CA GLY A 67 -3.36 -14.16 10.91
C GLY A 67 -2.32 -14.29 9.80
N ARG A 68 -2.71 -14.28 8.52
CA ARG A 68 -1.78 -14.42 7.38
C ARG A 68 -0.87 -13.21 7.22
N VAL A 69 -1.38 -12.00 7.45
CA VAL A 69 -0.61 -10.76 7.33
C VAL A 69 -0.28 -10.20 8.70
N ARG A 70 1.02 -10.20 9.03
CA ARG A 70 1.55 -9.66 10.28
C ARG A 70 2.37 -8.40 10.03
N LEU A 71 1.81 -7.25 10.33
CA LEU A 71 2.50 -5.97 10.17
C LEU A 71 3.39 -5.66 11.38
N ARG A 72 4.68 -5.41 11.12
CA ARG A 72 5.56 -4.75 12.10
C ARG A 72 5.31 -3.24 12.07
N ALA A 73 5.54 -2.56 13.19
CA ALA A 73 5.36 -1.10 13.29
C ALA A 73 6.05 -0.33 12.16
N GLY A 74 7.34 -0.61 11.89
CA GLY A 74 8.07 0.05 10.80
C GLY A 74 7.45 -0.16 9.41
N THR A 75 6.92 -1.36 9.15
CA THR A 75 6.23 -1.66 7.89
C THR A 75 4.90 -0.92 7.79
N LEU A 76 4.13 -0.88 8.87
CA LEU A 76 2.87 -0.14 8.89
C LEU A 76 3.12 1.35 8.60
N TYR A 77 4.05 1.99 9.30
CA TYR A 77 4.26 3.43 9.13
C TYR A 77 4.76 3.77 7.72
N ALA A 78 5.62 2.93 7.12
CA ALA A 78 6.00 3.09 5.71
C ALA A 78 4.80 2.97 4.74
N VAL A 79 3.81 2.13 5.06
CA VAL A 79 2.57 2.02 4.28
C VAL A 79 1.67 3.24 4.50
N LEU A 80 1.46 3.67 5.74
CA LEU A 80 0.65 4.84 6.07
C LEU A 80 1.22 6.11 5.44
N ASP A 81 2.53 6.31 5.49
CA ASP A 81 3.19 7.47 4.88
C ASP A 81 3.00 7.50 3.36
N ARG A 82 3.12 6.34 2.69
CA ARG A 82 2.83 6.23 1.25
C ARG A 82 1.37 6.50 0.94
N LEU A 83 0.44 5.90 1.68
CA LEU A 83 -1.00 6.09 1.46
C LEU A 83 -1.41 7.55 1.67
N ARG A 84 -0.81 8.23 2.64
CA ARG A 84 -1.02 9.66 2.88
C ARG A 84 -0.43 10.51 1.76
N ALA A 85 0.79 10.20 1.30
CA ALA A 85 1.41 10.90 0.17
C ALA A 85 0.60 10.74 -1.13
N ASP A 86 -0.07 9.59 -1.30
CA ASP A 86 -0.96 9.29 -2.41
C ASP A 86 -2.39 9.84 -2.20
N GLY A 87 -2.67 10.53 -1.09
CA GLY A 87 -3.98 11.14 -0.79
C GLY A 87 -5.10 10.15 -0.48
N LEU A 88 -4.78 8.88 -0.25
CA LEU A 88 -5.75 7.82 0.02
C LEU A 88 -6.21 7.80 1.49
N ILE A 89 -5.38 8.32 2.39
CA ILE A 89 -5.70 8.50 3.81
C ILE A 89 -5.24 9.87 4.28
N GLU A 90 -5.79 10.33 5.40
CA GLU A 90 -5.39 11.55 6.07
C GLU A 90 -5.28 11.34 7.59
N VAL A 91 -4.60 12.25 8.27
CA VAL A 91 -4.61 12.29 9.74
C VAL A 91 -5.87 13.04 10.16
N GLU A 92 -6.77 12.37 10.86
CA GLU A 92 -8.00 12.99 11.35
C GLU A 92 -7.74 13.78 12.63
N ARG A 93 -6.99 13.18 13.56
CA ARG A 93 -6.68 13.79 14.86
C ARG A 93 -5.40 13.23 15.46
N GLU A 94 -4.84 13.99 16.39
CA GLU A 94 -3.74 13.58 17.23
C GLU A 94 -4.15 13.70 18.70
N GLU A 95 -3.85 12.68 19.49
CA GLU A 95 -4.21 12.62 20.91
C GLU A 95 -3.00 12.17 21.73
N VAL A 96 -2.80 12.75 22.90
CA VAL A 96 -1.79 12.26 23.85
C VAL A 96 -2.45 11.28 24.80
N VAL A 97 -2.05 10.02 24.72
CA VAL A 97 -2.54 8.95 25.60
C VAL A 97 -1.34 8.37 26.35
N GLN A 98 -1.38 8.41 27.69
CA GLN A 98 -0.29 7.94 28.55
C GLN A 98 1.08 8.57 28.17
N SER A 99 1.09 9.89 27.97
CA SER A 99 2.27 10.67 27.57
C SER A 99 2.86 10.29 26.20
N ARG A 100 2.11 9.57 25.35
CA ARG A 100 2.51 9.24 23.97
C ARG A 100 1.54 9.84 22.97
N LEU A 101 2.08 10.52 21.96
CA LEU A 101 1.30 11.04 20.84
C LEU A 101 0.81 9.89 19.96
N ARG A 102 -0.51 9.78 19.81
CA ARG A 102 -1.19 8.84 18.92
C ARG A 102 -1.82 9.60 17.78
N ARG A 103 -1.48 9.22 16.54
CA ARG A 103 -2.13 9.74 15.33
C ARG A 103 -3.23 8.78 14.91
N TYR A 104 -4.41 9.31 14.68
CA TYR A 104 -5.53 8.58 14.08
C TYR A 104 -5.61 8.92 12.60
N TYR A 105 -5.72 7.87 11.79
CA TYR A 105 -5.79 7.94 10.34
C TYR A 105 -7.22 7.65 9.90
N ARG A 106 -7.68 8.33 8.86
CA ARG A 106 -9.00 8.14 8.27
C ARG A 106 -8.87 7.93 6.76
N LEU A 107 -9.74 7.09 6.21
CA LEU A 107 -9.86 6.89 4.77
C LEU A 107 -10.46 8.13 4.10
N THR A 108 -9.84 8.61 3.01
CA THR A 108 -10.40 9.70 2.21
C THR A 108 -11.43 9.18 1.20
N ALA A 109 -12.18 10.07 0.54
CA ALA A 109 -13.08 9.66 -0.54
C ALA A 109 -12.32 9.01 -1.71
N LEU A 110 -11.12 9.49 -2.03
CA LEU A 110 -10.23 8.89 -3.03
C LEU A 110 -9.78 7.49 -2.58
N GLY A 111 -9.37 7.34 -1.32
CA GLY A 111 -9.01 6.05 -0.74
C GLY A 111 -10.15 5.03 -0.78
N ALA A 112 -11.37 5.45 -0.43
CA ALA A 112 -12.56 4.60 -0.47
C ALA A 112 -12.87 4.11 -1.88
N ARG A 113 -12.81 5.01 -2.88
CA ARG A 113 -12.97 4.63 -4.28
C ARG A 113 -11.89 3.65 -4.72
N ARG A 114 -10.62 3.93 -4.38
CA ARG A 114 -9.49 3.07 -4.73
C ARG A 114 -9.62 1.67 -4.11
N LEU A 115 -10.05 1.58 -2.86
CA LEU A 115 -10.32 0.32 -2.17
C LEU A 115 -11.45 -0.46 -2.85
N ALA A 116 -12.55 0.20 -3.22
CA ALA A 116 -13.68 -0.44 -3.90
C ALA A 116 -13.29 -0.99 -5.29
N GLU A 117 -12.50 -0.23 -6.06
CA GLU A 117 -11.98 -0.67 -7.36
C GLU A 117 -11.09 -1.91 -7.20
N GLU A 118 -10.20 -1.92 -6.20
CA GLU A 118 -9.33 -3.07 -5.91
C GLU A 118 -10.13 -4.30 -5.48
N ALA A 119 -11.11 -4.13 -4.58
CA ALA A 119 -11.98 -5.20 -4.12
C ALA A 119 -12.77 -5.84 -5.28
N SER A 120 -13.29 -5.00 -6.19
CA SER A 120 -13.97 -5.47 -7.41
C SER A 120 -13.04 -6.30 -8.30
N ARG A 121 -11.79 -5.84 -8.49
CA ARG A 121 -10.79 -6.58 -9.28
C ARG A 121 -10.44 -7.93 -8.66
N LEU A 122 -10.20 -7.97 -7.34
CA LEU A 122 -9.89 -9.21 -6.62
C LEU A 122 -11.05 -10.21 -6.72
N ARG A 123 -12.30 -9.75 -6.57
CA ARG A 123 -13.50 -10.58 -6.74
C ARG A 123 -13.57 -11.15 -8.16
N HIS A 124 -13.42 -10.30 -9.17
CA HIS A 124 -13.43 -10.73 -10.58
C HIS A 124 -12.39 -11.82 -10.85
N ASN A 125 -11.16 -11.65 -10.35
CA ASN A 125 -10.10 -12.64 -10.52
C ASN A 125 -10.43 -13.98 -9.82
N ALA A 126 -10.94 -13.92 -8.59
CA ALA A 126 -11.35 -15.11 -7.85
C ALA A 126 -12.46 -15.88 -8.57
N ASP A 127 -13.47 -15.18 -9.09
CA ASP A 127 -14.58 -15.77 -9.83
C ASP A 127 -14.10 -16.41 -11.14
N ALA A 128 -13.25 -15.70 -11.89
CA ALA A 128 -12.67 -16.20 -13.13
C ALA A 128 -11.80 -17.45 -12.92
N ALA A 129 -11.11 -17.55 -11.78
CA ALA A 129 -10.34 -18.75 -11.40
C ALA A 129 -11.28 -19.92 -11.04
N ARG A 130 -12.29 -19.69 -10.20
CA ARG A 130 -13.29 -20.70 -9.81
C ARG A 130 -14.02 -21.29 -11.01
N VAL A 131 -14.43 -20.45 -11.97
CA VAL A 131 -15.09 -20.89 -13.20
C VAL A 131 -14.20 -21.85 -14.00
N ARG A 132 -12.91 -21.52 -14.16
CA ARG A 132 -11.97 -22.36 -14.91
C ARG A 132 -11.70 -23.68 -14.20
N LEU A 133 -11.52 -23.66 -12.88
CA LEU A 133 -11.28 -24.86 -12.08
C LEU A 133 -12.47 -25.84 -12.10
N ARG A 134 -13.71 -25.31 -12.09
CA ARG A 134 -14.91 -26.13 -12.28
C ARG A 134 -14.99 -26.73 -13.67
N ARG A 135 -14.73 -25.93 -14.72
CA ARG A 135 -14.73 -26.41 -16.12
C ARG A 135 -13.67 -27.48 -16.38
N SER A 136 -12.52 -27.41 -15.72
CA SER A 136 -11.47 -28.43 -15.84
C SER A 136 -11.70 -29.67 -14.97
N GLY A 137 -12.77 -29.71 -14.16
CA GLY A 137 -13.04 -30.81 -13.23
C GLY A 137 -12.08 -30.91 -12.04
N LEU A 138 -11.25 -29.89 -11.81
CA LEU A 138 -10.26 -29.86 -10.72
C LEU A 138 -10.84 -29.36 -9.40
N LEU A 139 -11.97 -28.66 -9.47
CA LEU A 139 -12.84 -28.40 -8.32
C LEU A 139 -14.19 -29.03 -8.62
N THR A 140 -14.45 -30.17 -8.00
CA THR A 140 -15.82 -30.65 -7.81
C THR A 140 -16.37 -29.91 -6.59
N ASP A 141 -17.62 -29.43 -6.67
CA ASP A 141 -18.29 -28.88 -5.49
C ASP A 141 -18.43 -30.05 -4.49
N GLY A 142 -17.46 -30.15 -3.56
CA GLY A 142 -17.43 -31.16 -2.52
C GLY A 142 -18.69 -31.02 -1.68
N GLY A 143 -19.56 -32.02 -1.78
CA GLY A 143 -20.85 -32.06 -1.12
C GLY A 143 -20.74 -31.74 0.37
N ALA A 144 -21.67 -30.89 0.80
CA ALA A 144 -22.16 -30.94 2.16
C ALA A 144 -22.72 -32.36 2.38
N ALA A 145 -22.00 -33.15 3.18
CA ALA A 145 -22.55 -34.27 3.92
C ALA A 145 -23.03 -33.76 5.28
#